data_AF-A0A424P021-F1
#
_entry.id   AF-A0A424P021-F1
#
_cell.length_a   1.000
_cell.length_b   1.000
_cell.length_c   1.000
_cell.angle_alpha   90.00
_cell.angle_beta   90.00
_cell.angle_gamma   90.00
#
_symmetry.space_group_name_H-M   'P 1'
#
loop_
_entity.id
_entity.type
_entity.pdbx_description
1 polymer ?
#
loop_
_entity_poly.entity_id
_entity_poly.type
_entity_poly.pdbx_seq_one_letter_code
_entity_poly.pdbx_strand_id
1 'polypeptide(L)'
;MVFVVGHFLLFFANQKQQDTTLLRPLPDELVANRDSLLQQSMNKDFIYPFNPNRLSARHAYRLGLPKSLVDTIQSRIAQERYFQTAQEFKEFAGIADQKWQEIMPLLRFPKWQTEQEKRSKRRKKQLNAATAKDLQAVYGIGPVLALGYCLIDKNSMAFWSEISYNTFGGLTRLP
;
A
#
# COMPACT_ATOMS: atom_id res chain seq x y z
N MET A 1 25.55 -45.76 64.56
CA MET A 1 26.87 -45.25 64.14
C MET A 1 27.35 -45.84 62.81
N VAL A 2 27.22 -47.15 62.56
CA VAL A 2 27.69 -47.80 61.31
C VAL A 2 26.98 -47.30 60.03
N PHE A 3 25.67 -47.07 60.08
CA PHE A 3 24.91 -46.57 58.91
C PHE A 3 25.30 -45.15 58.49
N VAL A 4 25.66 -44.28 59.44
CA VAL A 4 26.07 -42.90 59.15
C VAL A 4 27.44 -42.88 58.48
N VAL A 5 28.37 -43.73 58.94
CA VAL A 5 29.69 -43.88 58.33
C VAL A 5 29.58 -44.50 56.93
N GLY A 6 28.69 -45.48 56.73
CA GLY A 6 28.41 -46.03 55.40
C GLY A 6 27.84 -45.01 54.43
N HIS A 7 26.90 -44.16 54.88
CA HIS A 7 26.36 -43.09 54.05
C HIS A 7 27.40 -42.01 53.74
N PHE A 8 28.30 -41.71 54.68
CA PHE A 8 29.44 -40.83 54.47
C PHE A 8 30.43 -41.40 53.45
N LEU A 9 30.76 -42.68 53.54
CA LEU A 9 31.66 -43.34 52.59
C LEU A 9 31.06 -43.43 51.19
N LEU A 10 29.75 -43.70 51.06
CA LEU A 10 29.06 -43.65 49.78
C LEU A 10 29.00 -42.23 49.20
N PHE A 11 28.78 -41.23 50.05
CA PHE A 11 28.80 -39.82 49.64
C PHE A 11 30.18 -39.41 49.12
N PHE A 12 31.27 -39.80 49.81
CA PHE A 12 32.64 -39.50 49.36
C PHE A 12 33.13 -40.36 48.19
N ALA A 13 32.69 -41.62 48.08
CA ALA A 13 32.99 -42.46 46.93
C ALA A 13 32.30 -41.95 45.65
N ASN A 14 31.14 -41.29 45.80
CA ASN A 14 30.39 -40.65 44.70
C ASN A 14 30.87 -39.21 44.41
N GLN A 15 31.80 -38.67 45.19
CA GLN A 15 32.44 -37.36 44.95
C GLN A 15 33.63 -37.45 43.97
N LYS A 16 33.68 -38.49 43.11
CA LYS A 16 34.71 -38.59 42.08
C LYS A 16 34.26 -37.80 40.85
N GLN A 17 35.03 -36.74 40.56
CA GLN A 17 34.93 -35.77 39.45
C GLN A 17 33.94 -34.62 39.64
N GLN A 18 34.19 -33.77 40.63
CA GLN A 18 34.14 -32.34 40.36
C GLN A 18 35.52 -31.94 39.83
N ASP A 19 35.74 -32.14 38.53
CA ASP A 19 36.86 -31.50 37.86
C ASP A 19 36.69 -29.99 38.08
N THR A 20 37.70 -29.37 38.68
CA THR A 20 37.87 -27.92 38.75
C THR A 20 38.12 -27.38 37.34
N THR A 21 37.08 -27.40 36.50
CA THR A 21 37.02 -26.81 35.15
C THR A 21 36.85 -25.29 35.22
N LEU A 22 37.40 -24.64 36.24
CA LEU A 22 37.43 -23.18 36.31
C LEU A 22 38.76 -22.75 35.69
N LEU A 23 38.70 -22.32 34.42
CA LEU A 23 39.79 -21.82 33.55
C LEU A 23 40.34 -22.76 32.46
N ARG A 24 39.54 -23.68 31.90
CA ARG A 24 39.85 -24.14 30.52
C ARG A 24 39.27 -23.13 29.52
N PRO A 25 40.07 -22.58 28.59
CA PRO A 25 39.49 -21.82 27.48
C PRO A 25 38.50 -22.70 26.74
N LEU A 26 37.40 -22.10 26.27
CA LEU A 26 36.39 -22.81 25.52
C LEU A 26 37.07 -23.51 24.32
N PRO A 27 36.80 -24.80 24.06
CA PRO A 27 37.34 -25.50 22.89
C PRO A 27 37.12 -24.69 21.61
N ASP A 28 38.14 -24.60 20.76
CA ASP A 28 38.12 -23.79 19.54
C ASP A 28 36.93 -24.15 18.64
N GLU A 29 36.54 -25.43 18.61
CA GLU A 29 35.36 -25.92 17.88
C GLU A 29 34.05 -25.31 18.41
N LEU A 30 33.91 -25.15 19.72
CA LEU A 30 32.72 -24.55 20.33
C LEU A 30 32.68 -23.03 20.07
N VAL A 31 33.84 -22.37 20.09
CA VAL A 31 33.94 -20.95 19.73
C VAL A 31 33.58 -20.76 18.25
N ALA A 32 34.14 -21.57 17.35
CA ALA A 32 33.85 -21.51 15.92
C ALA A 32 32.37 -21.80 15.60
N ASN A 33 31.76 -22.77 16.29
CA ASN A 33 30.33 -23.05 16.15
C ASN A 33 29.46 -21.90 16.64
N ARG A 34 29.80 -21.30 17.79
CA ARG A 34 29.12 -20.11 18.29
C ARG A 34 29.22 -18.95 17.29
N ASP A 35 30.41 -18.71 16.77
CA ASP A 35 30.66 -17.61 15.85
C ASP A 35 29.95 -17.83 14.51
N SER A 36 29.92 -19.06 14.00
CA SER A 36 29.16 -19.46 12.82
C SER A 36 27.66 -19.26 13.01
N LEU A 37 27.11 -19.69 14.15
CA LEU A 37 25.70 -19.48 14.48
C LEU A 37 25.36 -18.00 14.64
N LEU A 38 26.23 -17.20 15.25
CA LEU A 38 26.06 -15.76 15.34
C LEU A 38 26.05 -15.12 13.94
N GLN A 39 26.94 -15.54 13.05
CA GLN A 39 26.99 -15.07 11.66
C GLN A 39 25.71 -15.44 10.89
N GLN A 40 25.14 -16.62 11.13
CA GLN A 40 23.88 -17.07 10.54
C GLN A 40 22.66 -16.40 11.20
N SER A 41 22.71 -16.08 12.49
CA SER A 41 21.62 -15.48 13.26
C SER A 41 21.56 -13.96 13.17
N MET A 42 22.52 -13.32 12.50
CA MET A 42 22.40 -11.94 12.04
C MET A 42 21.30 -11.90 10.95
N ASN A 43 20.06 -12.14 11.36
CA ASN A 43 18.88 -11.78 10.59
C ASN A 43 19.02 -10.28 10.36
N LYS A 44 19.52 -9.92 9.18
CA LYS A 44 19.67 -8.54 8.77
C LYS A 44 18.31 -7.91 8.93
N ASP A 45 18.20 -6.92 9.82
CA ASP A 45 16.93 -6.29 10.15
C ASP A 45 16.37 -5.57 8.92
N PHE A 46 15.64 -6.28 8.08
CA PHE A 46 15.07 -5.72 6.86
C PHE A 46 13.89 -4.82 7.22
N ILE A 47 13.95 -3.57 6.79
CA ILE A 47 12.78 -2.68 6.84
C ILE A 47 11.94 -3.02 5.62
N TYR A 48 10.77 -3.61 5.86
CA TYR A 48 9.85 -3.91 4.78
C TYR A 48 9.27 -2.61 4.19
N PRO A 49 9.05 -2.58 2.87
CA PRO A 49 8.40 -1.44 2.25
C PRO A 49 6.99 -1.22 2.83
N PHE A 50 6.62 0.03 3.03
CA PHE A 50 5.39 0.42 3.73
C PHE A 50 4.61 1.48 2.97
N ASN A 51 3.32 1.58 3.27
CA ASN A 51 2.46 2.64 2.76
C ASN A 51 2.56 3.86 3.71
N PRO A 52 2.91 5.07 3.23
CA PRO A 52 3.02 6.27 4.07
C PRO A 52 1.70 6.64 4.77
N ASN A 53 0.55 6.36 4.14
CA ASN A 53 -0.78 6.52 4.75
C ASN A 53 -1.08 5.46 5.82
N ARG A 54 -0.16 4.53 6.11
CA ARG A 54 -0.29 3.51 7.16
C ARG A 54 0.99 3.46 8.02
N LEU A 55 1.63 4.62 8.20
CA LEU A 55 2.80 4.75 9.07
C LEU A 55 2.39 4.31 10.49
N SER A 56 3.17 3.40 11.08
CA SER A 56 2.94 2.89 12.44
C SER A 56 4.05 3.38 13.36
N ALA A 57 3.82 3.35 14.68
CA ALA A 57 4.86 3.68 15.66
C ALA A 57 6.14 2.84 15.46
N ARG A 58 6.00 1.56 15.07
CA ARG A 58 7.14 0.69 14.74
C ARG A 58 7.90 1.16 13.49
N HIS A 59 7.19 1.62 12.45
CA HIS A 59 7.83 2.20 11.27
C HIS A 59 8.58 3.49 11.64
N ALA A 60 7.95 4.37 12.41
CA ALA A 60 8.57 5.62 12.85
C ALA A 60 9.83 5.36 13.69
N TYR A 61 9.77 4.45 14.65
CA TYR A 61 10.91 4.06 15.47
C TYR A 61 12.08 3.52 14.61
N ARG A 62 11.80 2.58 13.69
CA ARG A 62 12.84 1.99 12.83
C ARG A 62 13.46 2.98 11.85
N LEU A 63 12.74 4.00 11.44
CA LEU A 63 13.21 5.04 10.52
C LEU A 63 13.79 6.27 11.25
N GLY A 64 13.79 6.27 12.59
CA GLY A 64 14.19 7.42 13.40
C GLY A 64 13.34 8.65 13.10
N LEU A 65 12.04 8.47 12.88
CA LEU A 65 11.05 9.53 12.71
C LEU A 65 10.35 9.81 14.06
N PRO A 66 9.90 11.04 14.31
CA PRO A 66 9.23 11.37 15.56
C PRO A 66 7.90 10.61 15.67
N LYS A 67 7.60 10.10 16.87
CA LYS A 67 6.34 9.38 17.14
C LYS A 67 5.11 10.24 16.85
N SER A 68 5.18 11.54 17.14
CA SER A 68 4.10 12.52 16.88
C SER A 68 3.70 12.59 15.40
N LEU A 69 4.62 12.31 14.46
CA LEU A 69 4.29 12.27 13.04
C LEU A 69 3.22 11.21 12.73
N VAL A 70 3.22 10.09 13.46
CA VAL A 70 2.21 9.03 13.28
C VAL A 70 0.82 9.56 13.61
N ASP A 71 0.69 10.30 14.72
CA ASP A 71 -0.58 10.86 15.17
C ASP A 71 -1.09 11.94 14.20
N THR A 72 -0.19 12.77 13.67
CA THR A 72 -0.54 13.78 12.66
C THR A 72 -1.02 13.13 11.36
N ILE A 73 -0.36 12.05 10.91
CA ILE A 73 -0.77 11.31 9.71
C ILE A 73 -2.13 10.65 9.92
N GLN A 74 -2.38 10.04 11.08
CA GLN A 74 -3.68 9.45 11.41
C GLN A 74 -4.78 10.50 11.41
N SER A 75 -4.52 11.68 11.98
CA SER A 75 -5.47 12.81 11.96
C SER A 75 -5.78 13.27 10.54
N ARG A 76 -4.78 13.31 9.67
CA ARG A 76 -4.95 13.66 8.25
C ARG A 76 -5.81 12.63 7.49
N ILE A 77 -5.61 11.34 7.77
CA ILE A 77 -6.38 10.25 7.17
C ILE A 77 -7.83 10.26 7.66
N ALA A 78 -8.06 10.61 8.93
CA ALA A 78 -9.40 10.80 9.48
C ALA A 78 -10.19 11.90 8.75
N GLN A 79 -9.49 12.84 8.10
CA GLN A 79 -10.07 13.87 7.23
C GLN A 79 -10.17 13.44 5.76
N GLU A 80 -9.99 12.15 5.45
CA GLU A 80 -9.99 11.59 4.10
C GLU A 80 -8.89 12.17 3.18
N ARG A 81 -7.82 12.73 3.77
CA ARG A 81 -6.69 13.29 3.03
C ARG A 81 -5.52 12.31 3.02
N TYR A 82 -5.22 11.78 1.85
CA TYR A 82 -4.17 10.78 1.65
C TYR A 82 -2.99 11.36 0.89
N PHE A 83 -1.77 10.93 1.22
CA PHE A 83 -0.59 11.19 0.41
C PHE A 83 -0.75 10.43 -0.91
N GLN A 84 -0.65 11.16 -2.01
CA GLN A 84 -0.71 10.62 -3.36
C GLN A 84 0.69 10.40 -3.93
N THR A 85 1.65 11.22 -3.50
CA THR A 85 3.03 11.18 -4.01
C THR A 85 4.05 11.05 -2.88
N ALA A 86 5.23 10.54 -3.22
CA ALA A 86 6.35 10.46 -2.29
C ALA A 86 6.83 11.87 -1.87
N GLN A 87 6.86 12.82 -2.81
CA GLN A 87 7.28 14.19 -2.55
C GLN A 87 6.36 14.90 -1.54
N GLU A 88 5.05 14.74 -1.68
CA GLU A 88 4.07 15.28 -0.73
C GLU A 88 4.29 14.73 0.69
N PHE A 89 4.62 13.45 0.81
CA PHE A 89 4.96 12.84 2.09
C PHE A 89 6.28 13.40 2.67
N LYS A 90 7.31 13.60 1.84
CA LYS A 90 8.60 14.17 2.24
C LYS A 90 8.44 15.56 2.84
N GLU A 91 7.70 16.44 2.15
CA GLU A 91 7.46 17.82 2.55
C GLU A 91 6.66 17.87 3.86
N PHE A 92 5.60 17.07 3.96
CA PHE A 92 4.77 17.00 5.17
C PHE A 92 5.54 16.46 6.38
N ALA A 93 6.36 15.42 6.17
CA ALA A 93 7.12 14.79 7.24
C ALA A 93 8.37 15.59 7.65
N GLY A 94 8.75 16.63 6.91
CA GLY A 94 9.91 17.46 7.21
C GLY A 94 11.24 16.69 7.16
N ILE A 95 11.35 15.71 6.25
CA ILE A 95 12.50 14.81 6.18
C ILE A 95 13.63 15.47 5.37
N ALA A 96 14.82 15.59 5.97
CA ALA A 96 16.02 16.08 5.30
C ALA A 96 16.45 15.19 4.13
N ASP A 97 17.05 15.79 3.10
CA ASP A 97 17.40 15.12 1.83
C ASP A 97 18.25 13.86 2.01
N GLN A 98 19.21 13.88 2.93
CA GLN A 98 20.06 12.71 3.21
C GLN A 98 19.22 11.51 3.67
N LYS A 99 18.32 11.72 4.64
CA LYS A 99 17.47 10.67 5.20
C LYS A 99 16.38 10.25 4.21
N TRP A 100 15.96 11.16 3.33
CA TRP A 100 14.99 10.85 2.29
C TRP A 100 15.48 9.78 1.31
N GLN A 101 16.77 9.78 0.97
CA GLN A 101 17.36 8.77 0.08
C GLN A 101 17.24 7.35 0.65
N GLU A 102 17.23 7.20 1.98
CA GLU A 102 17.04 5.92 2.66
C GLU A 102 15.56 5.50 2.71
N ILE A 103 14.66 6.46 2.88
CA ILE A 103 13.22 6.22 3.08
C ILE A 103 12.50 6.01 1.75
N MET A 104 12.84 6.78 0.72
CA MET A 104 12.20 6.76 -0.60
C MET A 104 12.05 5.35 -1.19
N PRO A 105 13.07 4.47 -1.23
CA PRO A 105 12.94 3.12 -1.80
C PRO A 105 12.00 2.20 -0.99
N LEU A 106 11.67 2.56 0.25
CA LEU A 106 10.79 1.79 1.13
C LEU A 106 9.32 2.20 0.97
N LEU A 107 9.01 3.31 0.29
CA LEU A 107 7.65 3.79 0.13
C LEU A 107 6.91 2.99 -0.97
N ARG A 108 5.75 2.43 -0.63
CA ARG A 108 4.85 1.78 -1.58
C ARG A 108 3.46 2.39 -1.58
N PHE A 109 3.10 2.98 -2.71
CA PHE A 109 1.77 3.47 -2.99
C PHE A 109 0.96 2.38 -3.72
N PRO A 110 -0.32 2.16 -3.37
CA PRO A 110 -1.18 1.23 -4.10
C PRO A 110 -1.40 1.66 -5.56
N LYS A 111 -1.53 0.67 -6.46
CA LYS A 111 -1.61 0.88 -7.92
C LYS A 111 -2.75 1.80 -8.37
N TRP A 112 -3.88 1.80 -7.66
CA TRP A 112 -5.03 2.67 -7.99
C TRP A 112 -4.72 4.16 -7.80
N GLN A 113 -3.69 4.52 -7.03
CA GLN A 113 -3.20 5.89 -6.91
C GLN A 113 -2.29 6.28 -8.09
N THR A 114 -1.51 5.33 -8.61
CA THR A 114 -0.57 5.55 -9.73
C THR A 114 -1.27 5.58 -11.10
N GLU A 115 -2.42 4.91 -11.24
CA GLU A 115 -3.19 4.86 -12.50
C GLU A 115 -4.04 6.11 -12.79
N GLN A 116 -4.08 7.11 -11.89
CA GLN A 116 -4.77 8.36 -12.17
C GLN A 116 -4.09 9.19 -13.28
N GLU A 117 -2.83 8.93 -13.62
CA GLU A 117 -2.06 9.71 -14.60
C GLU A 117 -2.48 9.51 -16.08
N LYS A 118 -3.44 8.63 -16.40
CA LYS A 118 -3.90 8.45 -17.80
C LYS A 118 -5.41 8.39 -17.98
N ARG A 119 -6.19 8.91 -17.05
CA ARG A 119 -7.56 9.30 -17.41
C ARG A 119 -7.48 10.62 -18.15
N SER A 120 -7.17 10.55 -19.44
CA SER A 120 -7.45 11.66 -20.35
C SER A 120 -8.85 12.16 -20.00
N LYS A 121 -9.00 13.46 -19.70
CA LYS A 121 -10.30 14.06 -19.42
C LYS A 121 -11.18 13.73 -20.62
N ARG A 122 -11.96 12.64 -20.53
CA ARG A 122 -12.88 12.24 -21.60
C ARG A 122 -13.80 13.43 -21.76
N ARG A 123 -13.63 14.17 -22.85
CA ARG A 123 -14.51 15.29 -23.18
C ARG A 123 -15.91 14.70 -23.23
N LYS A 124 -16.81 15.20 -22.37
CA LYS A 124 -18.20 14.76 -22.36
C LYS A 124 -18.77 15.10 -23.73
N LYS A 125 -18.98 14.08 -24.57
CA LYS A 125 -19.65 14.25 -25.86
C LYS A 125 -21.15 14.31 -25.58
N GLN A 126 -21.84 15.27 -26.19
CA GLN A 126 -23.29 15.33 -26.07
C GLN A 126 -23.91 14.08 -26.70
N LEU A 127 -24.84 13.45 -25.98
CA LEU A 127 -25.42 12.16 -26.36
C LEU A 127 -26.15 12.26 -27.71
N ASN A 128 -26.92 13.33 -27.90
CA ASN A 128 -27.71 13.60 -29.11
C ASN A 128 -26.86 13.93 -30.35
N ALA A 129 -25.55 14.17 -30.16
CA ALA A 129 -24.59 14.39 -31.24
C ALA A 129 -23.57 13.24 -31.37
N ALA A 130 -23.74 12.16 -30.61
CA ALA A 130 -22.85 11.02 -30.65
C ALA A 130 -23.20 10.12 -31.85
N THR A 131 -22.18 9.69 -32.59
CA THR A 131 -22.35 8.71 -33.66
C THR A 131 -22.42 7.30 -33.08
N ALA A 132 -22.98 6.35 -33.82
CA ALA A 132 -22.99 4.94 -33.42
C ALA A 132 -21.59 4.40 -33.09
N LYS A 133 -20.55 4.91 -33.77
CA LYS A 133 -19.15 4.57 -33.51
C LYS A 133 -18.65 5.12 -32.17
N ASP A 134 -19.09 6.32 -31.78
CA ASP A 134 -18.76 6.90 -30.47
C ASP A 134 -19.42 6.12 -29.32
N LEU A 135 -20.65 5.64 -29.52
CA LEU A 135 -21.36 4.85 -28.53
C LEU A 135 -20.72 3.47 -28.35
N GLN A 136 -20.29 2.83 -29.44
CA GLN A 136 -19.56 1.55 -29.38
C GLN A 136 -18.21 1.64 -28.66
N ALA A 137 -17.62 2.83 -28.55
CA ALA A 137 -16.39 3.03 -27.78
C ALA A 137 -16.60 2.90 -26.25
N VAL A 138 -17.85 2.88 -25.78
CA VAL A 138 -18.21 2.58 -24.40
C VAL A 138 -18.32 1.07 -24.22
N TYR A 139 -17.60 0.54 -23.23
CA TYR A 139 -17.59 -0.88 -22.91
C TYR A 139 -19.02 -1.40 -22.67
N GLY A 140 -19.40 -2.48 -23.36
CA GLY A 140 -20.72 -3.10 -23.26
C GLY A 140 -21.75 -2.65 -24.31
N ILE A 141 -21.44 -1.66 -25.15
CA ILE A 141 -22.34 -1.22 -26.22
C ILE A 141 -21.92 -1.86 -27.56
N GLY A 142 -22.69 -2.85 -28.00
CA GLY A 142 -22.52 -3.48 -29.32
C GLY A 142 -23.10 -2.65 -30.48
N PRO A 143 -22.81 -3.02 -31.74
CA PRO A 143 -23.24 -2.27 -32.92
C PRO A 143 -24.76 -2.15 -33.05
N VAL A 144 -25.51 -3.20 -32.70
CA VAL A 144 -26.97 -3.22 -32.73
C VAL A 144 -27.56 -2.21 -31.74
N LEU A 145 -27.05 -2.18 -30.51
CA LEU A 145 -27.52 -1.26 -29.48
C LEU A 145 -27.17 0.19 -29.83
N ALA A 146 -25.94 0.43 -30.29
CA ALA A 146 -25.51 1.76 -30.72
C ALA A 146 -26.35 2.32 -31.88
N LEU A 147 -26.67 1.47 -32.87
CA LEU A 147 -27.55 1.84 -33.97
C LEU A 147 -28.97 2.17 -33.45
N GLY A 148 -29.51 1.33 -32.56
CA GLY A 148 -30.82 1.54 -31.96
C GLY A 148 -30.95 2.89 -31.27
N TYR A 149 -29.98 3.29 -30.45
CA TYR A 149 -29.99 4.61 -29.80
C TYR A 149 -29.95 5.76 -30.80
N CYS A 150 -29.13 5.69 -31.85
CA CYS A 150 -29.08 6.72 -32.88
C CYS A 150 -30.39 6.81 -33.71
N LEU A 151 -31.08 5.69 -33.92
CA LEU A 151 -32.35 5.67 -34.66
C LEU A 151 -33.50 6.23 -33.84
N ILE A 152 -33.56 5.89 -32.54
CA ILE A 152 -34.55 6.42 -31.61
C ILE A 152 -34.40 7.94 -31.49
N ASP A 153 -33.17 8.44 -31.38
CA ASP A 153 -32.92 9.88 -31.31
C ASP A 153 -33.36 10.61 -32.59
N LYS A 154 -33.04 10.08 -33.79
CA LYS A 154 -33.51 10.65 -35.06
C LYS A 154 -35.03 10.65 -35.19
N ASN A 155 -35.69 9.55 -34.81
CA ASN A 155 -37.15 9.48 -34.83
C ASN A 155 -37.79 10.39 -33.78
N SER A 156 -37.15 10.54 -32.60
CA SER A 156 -37.61 11.48 -31.59
C SER A 156 -37.47 12.92 -32.07
N MET A 157 -36.36 13.30 -32.71
CA MET A 157 -36.22 14.64 -33.32
C MET A 157 -37.25 14.89 -34.42
N ALA A 158 -37.52 13.88 -35.28
CA ALA A 158 -38.57 13.97 -36.30
C ALA A 158 -39.96 14.16 -35.66
N PHE A 159 -40.26 13.42 -34.59
CA PHE A 159 -41.51 13.52 -33.83
C PHE A 159 -41.67 14.89 -33.14
N TRP A 160 -40.62 15.43 -32.52
CA TRP A 160 -40.64 16.77 -31.91
C TRP A 160 -40.76 17.89 -32.95
N SER A 161 -40.14 17.71 -34.12
CA SER A 161 -40.32 18.59 -35.27
C SER A 161 -41.78 18.58 -35.74
N GLU A 162 -42.36 17.39 -35.96
CA GLU A 162 -43.74 17.22 -36.43
C GLU A 162 -44.78 17.77 -35.45
N ILE A 163 -44.59 17.59 -34.14
CA ILE A 163 -45.40 18.24 -33.10
C ILE A 163 -45.22 19.76 -33.15
N SER A 164 -44.00 20.28 -33.31
CA SER A 164 -43.76 21.72 -33.39
C SER A 164 -44.45 22.36 -34.60
N TYR A 165 -44.50 21.67 -35.74
CA TYR A 165 -45.17 22.16 -36.95
C TYR A 165 -46.71 22.05 -36.85
N ASN A 166 -47.25 20.99 -36.24
CA ASN A 166 -48.71 20.82 -36.08
C ASN A 166 -49.31 21.61 -34.91
N THR A 167 -48.54 21.91 -33.86
CA THR A 167 -49.03 22.65 -32.69
C THR A 167 -48.98 24.16 -32.90
N PHE A 168 -48.16 24.65 -33.85
CA PHE A 168 -48.06 26.06 -34.23
C PHE A 168 -48.43 26.29 -35.71
N GLY A 169 -49.42 25.56 -36.22
CA GLY A 169 -50.10 25.85 -37.48
C GLY A 169 -50.93 27.13 -37.39
N GLY A 170 -50.24 28.26 -37.23
CA GLY A 170 -50.85 29.57 -37.07
C GLY A 170 -49.86 30.56 -36.50
N LEU A 171 -48.83 30.91 -37.28
CA LEU A 171 -48.24 32.25 -37.38
C LEU A 171 -47.08 32.19 -38.37
N THR A 172 -47.35 32.67 -39.58
CA THR A 172 -46.37 32.89 -40.63
C THR A 172 -45.27 33.83 -40.17
N ARG A 173 -44.01 33.49 -40.42
CA ARG A 173 -42.91 34.46 -40.37
C ARG A 173 -42.91 35.27 -41.67
N LEU A 174 -43.32 36.54 -41.59
CA LEU A 174 -42.99 37.57 -42.58
C LEU A 174 -41.48 37.89 -42.51
N PRO A 175 -40.90 38.46 -43.59
CA PRO A 175 -39.62 38.06 -44.19
C PRO A 175 -38.38 38.25 -43.30
#